data_AF-A0A951X1K7-F1
#
_entry.id   AF-A0A951X1K7-F1
#
_cell.length_a   1.000
_cell.length_b   1.000
_cell.length_c   1.000
_cell.angle_alpha   90.00
_cell.angle_beta   90.00
_cell.angle_gamma   90.00
#
_symmetry.space_group_name_H-M   'P 1'
#
loop_
_entity.id
_entity.type
_entity.pdbx_description
1 polymer ?
#
loop_
_entity_poly.entity_id
_entity_poly.type
_entity_poly.pdbx_seq_one_letter_code
_entity_poly.pdbx_strand_id
1 'polypeptide(L)'
;LATLTGAIGVALGPQAAGLFSNDETLQSAIMAASAQSGERVWPMPMWDEYLESIKSEMAEVKNSAGRSSGVSSSAKFLEHFTEGYPWAHLDIASMAWTNNERDATTPRGSTGYGVRLLTDLADIF
;
A
#
# COMPACT_ATOMS: atom_id res chain seq x y z
N LEU A 1 -4.53 -2.07 -4.83
CA LEU A 1 -5.02 -2.28 -3.44
C LEU A 1 -4.91 -3.76 -3.11
N ALA A 2 -4.19 -4.15 -2.06
CA ALA A 2 -4.12 -5.55 -1.63
C ALA A 2 -3.79 -5.68 -0.13
N THR A 3 -4.18 -6.79 0.48
CA THR A 3 -3.68 -7.22 1.80
C THR A 3 -2.38 -8.00 1.60
N LEU A 4 -1.30 -7.32 1.21
CA LEU A 4 -0.14 -7.97 0.60
C LEU A 4 0.88 -8.48 1.62
N THR A 5 1.33 -7.63 2.54
CA THR A 5 2.46 -7.99 3.41
C THR A 5 2.09 -7.98 4.88
N GLY A 6 2.56 -8.97 5.65
CA GLY A 6 2.54 -8.86 7.11
C GLY A 6 3.47 -7.76 7.64
N ALA A 7 4.48 -7.39 6.86
CA ALA A 7 5.49 -6.41 7.23
C ALA A 7 4.93 -4.98 7.33
N ILE A 8 3.93 -4.60 6.51
CA ILE A 8 3.28 -3.28 6.66
C ILE A 8 2.62 -3.13 8.03
N GLY A 9 2.07 -4.23 8.56
CA GLY A 9 1.46 -4.24 9.90
C GLY A 9 2.46 -4.05 11.03
N VAL A 10 3.69 -4.52 10.85
CA VAL A 10 4.78 -4.25 11.79
C VAL A 10 5.23 -2.80 11.70
N ALA A 11 5.24 -2.21 10.50
CA ALA A 11 5.72 -0.84 10.27
C ALA A 11 4.72 0.23 10.75
N LEU A 12 3.44 0.12 10.39
CA LEU A 12 2.43 1.16 10.63
C LEU A 12 1.36 0.75 11.66
N GLY A 13 1.32 -0.52 12.04
CA GLY A 13 0.22 -1.05 12.84
C GLY A 13 -1.13 -0.92 12.11
N PRO A 14 -2.24 -0.94 12.84
CA PRO A 14 -3.58 -0.87 12.25
C PRO A 14 -4.08 0.59 12.17
N GLN A 15 -3.15 1.55 11.99
CA GLN A 15 -3.42 2.99 12.02
C GLN A 15 -3.50 3.62 10.62
N ALA A 16 -2.74 3.09 9.66
CA ALA A 16 -2.69 3.56 8.29
C ALA A 16 -2.29 2.44 7.33
N ALA A 17 -2.71 2.56 6.08
CA ALA A 17 -2.21 1.70 4.99
C ALA A 17 -0.90 2.24 4.40
N GLY A 18 -0.07 1.36 3.85
CA GLY A 18 1.13 1.77 3.12
C GLY A 18 0.78 2.22 1.71
N LEU A 19 1.19 3.44 1.34
CA LEU A 19 1.09 3.98 -0.01
C LEU A 19 2.46 3.95 -0.69
N PHE A 20 2.54 3.30 -1.84
CA PHE A 20 3.70 3.28 -2.73
C PHE A 20 3.27 3.89 -4.05
N SER A 21 4.08 4.77 -4.64
CA SER A 21 3.78 5.39 -5.93
C SER A 21 5.08 5.62 -6.70
N ASN A 22 5.00 5.55 -8.03
CA ASN A 22 6.06 6.02 -8.93
C ASN A 22 5.73 7.41 -9.54
N ASP A 23 4.57 7.97 -9.23
CA ASP A 23 4.08 9.25 -9.73
C ASP A 23 3.65 10.16 -8.56
N GLU A 24 4.23 11.37 -8.50
CA GLU A 24 4.01 12.33 -7.41
C GLU A 24 2.61 12.97 -7.46
N THR A 25 2.04 13.11 -8.66
CA THR A 25 0.69 13.69 -8.85
C THR A 25 -0.36 12.73 -8.32
N LEU A 26 -0.26 11.46 -8.71
CA LEU A 26 -1.12 10.38 -8.24
C LEU A 26 -0.98 10.18 -6.73
N GLN A 27 0.25 10.19 -6.20
CA GLN A 27 0.48 10.13 -4.76
C GLN A 27 -0.24 11.27 -4.04
N SER A 28 -0.10 12.50 -4.55
CA SER A 28 -0.73 13.68 -3.96
C SER A 28 -2.26 13.62 -4.01
N ALA A 29 -2.84 13.14 -5.11
CA ALA A 29 -4.28 12.92 -5.24
C ALA A 29 -4.79 11.90 -4.22
N ILE A 30 -4.07 10.79 -4.05
CA ILE A 30 -4.41 9.75 -3.06
C ILE A 30 -4.32 10.32 -1.63
N MET A 31 -3.30 11.10 -1.32
CA MET A 31 -3.16 11.75 -0.01
C MET A 31 -4.32 12.73 0.25
N ALA A 32 -4.77 13.46 -0.75
CA ALA A 32 -5.94 14.34 -0.64
C ALA A 32 -7.25 13.55 -0.42
N ALA A 33 -7.45 12.45 -1.16
CA ALA A 33 -8.60 11.55 -0.95
C ALA A 33 -8.57 10.88 0.43
N SER A 34 -7.38 10.52 0.91
CA SER A 34 -7.18 9.98 2.26
C SER A 34 -7.58 10.97 3.35
N ALA A 35 -7.25 12.26 3.18
CA ALA A 35 -7.65 13.32 4.10
C ALA A 35 -9.17 13.55 4.12
N GLN A 36 -9.84 13.43 2.97
CA GLN A 36 -11.30 13.61 2.84
C GLN A 36 -12.07 12.42 3.43
N SER A 37 -11.70 11.19 3.04
CA SER A 37 -12.36 9.96 3.47
C SER A 37 -12.11 9.58 4.94
N GLY A 38 -11.02 10.11 5.53
CA GLY A 38 -10.52 9.71 6.84
C GLY A 38 -9.77 8.37 6.84
N GLU A 39 -9.64 7.70 5.70
CA GLU A 39 -8.89 6.45 5.54
C GLU A 39 -7.41 6.74 5.34
N ARG A 40 -6.66 6.77 6.45
CA ARG A 40 -5.26 7.21 6.49
C ARG A 40 -4.32 6.31 5.70
N VAL A 41 -3.58 6.90 4.77
CA VAL A 41 -2.44 6.26 4.10
C VAL A 41 -1.14 6.95 4.48
N TRP A 42 -0.02 6.24 4.38
CA TRP A 42 1.31 6.79 4.62
C TRP A 42 2.23 6.50 3.44
N PRO A 43 2.87 7.50 2.82
CA PRO A 43 3.85 7.29 1.77
C PRO A 43 5.05 6.49 2.28
N MET A 44 5.35 5.39 1.61
CA MET A 44 6.43 4.48 1.93
C MET A 44 7.56 4.63 0.90
N PRO A 45 8.83 4.39 1.29
CA PRO A 45 9.96 4.63 0.41
C PRO A 45 10.01 3.63 -0.76
N MET A 46 10.29 4.15 -1.95
CA MET A 46 10.42 3.43 -3.23
C MET A 46 11.82 3.57 -3.84
N TRP A 47 12.85 3.56 -3.00
CA TRP A 47 14.24 3.65 -3.47
C TRP A 47 14.67 2.39 -4.26
N ASP A 48 15.59 2.56 -5.20
CA ASP A 48 16.00 1.49 -6.11
C ASP A 48 16.81 0.39 -5.43
N GLU A 49 17.41 0.64 -4.26
CA GLU A 49 18.11 -0.37 -3.46
C GLU A 49 17.19 -1.50 -3.01
N TYR A 50 15.88 -1.28 -2.94
CA TYR A 50 14.92 -2.34 -2.66
C TYR A 50 14.79 -3.34 -3.81
N LEU A 51 15.11 -2.96 -5.05
CA LEU A 51 15.11 -3.85 -6.21
C LEU A 51 16.23 -4.90 -6.11
N GLU A 52 17.39 -4.53 -5.57
CA GLU A 52 18.53 -5.44 -5.39
C GLU A 52 18.13 -6.68 -4.59
N SER A 53 17.24 -6.51 -3.61
CA SER A 53 16.78 -7.59 -2.75
C SER A 53 15.91 -8.64 -3.47
N ILE A 54 15.33 -8.29 -4.63
CA ILE A 54 14.44 -9.14 -5.44
C ILE A 54 15.05 -9.55 -6.78
N LYS A 55 16.35 -9.31 -7.00
CA LYS A 55 17.07 -9.90 -8.13
C LYS A 55 17.14 -11.43 -7.98
N SER A 56 17.00 -12.11 -9.11
CA SER A 56 17.06 -13.57 -9.22
C SER A 56 18.22 -13.97 -10.14
N GLU A 57 18.85 -15.11 -9.84
CA GLU A 57 19.92 -15.67 -10.68
C GLU A 57 19.37 -16.45 -11.88
N MET A 58 18.09 -16.83 -11.83
CA MET A 58 17.44 -17.73 -12.81
C MET A 58 16.29 -17.06 -13.57
N ALA A 59 15.72 -15.99 -13.03
CA ALA A 59 14.55 -15.29 -13.57
C ALA A 59 14.78 -13.77 -13.51
N GLU A 60 13.87 -12.98 -14.09
CA GLU A 60 13.97 -11.52 -14.10
C GLU A 60 13.84 -10.94 -12.68
N VAL A 61 12.90 -11.47 -11.88
CA VAL A 61 12.67 -11.08 -10.49
C VAL A 61 12.24 -12.29 -9.65
N LYS A 62 12.54 -12.28 -8.35
CA LYS A 62 11.97 -13.24 -7.37
C LYS A 62 10.89 -12.57 -6.54
N ASN A 63 9.90 -13.36 -6.13
CA ASN A 63 8.73 -12.89 -5.38
C ASN A 63 8.97 -12.72 -3.85
N SER A 64 10.21 -12.86 -3.38
CA SER A 64 10.54 -12.73 -1.96
C SER A 64 11.96 -12.22 -1.77
N ALA A 65 12.10 -11.19 -0.92
CA ALA A 65 13.36 -10.60 -0.49
C ALA A 65 13.88 -11.17 0.86
N GLY A 66 13.22 -12.20 1.39
CA GLY A 66 13.47 -12.68 2.75
C GLY A 66 12.81 -11.82 3.82
N ARG A 67 13.35 -11.84 5.05
CA ARG A 67 12.73 -11.19 6.21
C ARG A 67 12.93 -9.67 6.25
N SER A 68 14.05 -9.17 5.75
CA SER A 68 14.39 -7.75 5.71
C SER A 68 13.74 -7.06 4.52
N SER A 69 13.29 -5.81 4.69
CA SER A 69 12.78 -4.95 3.61
C SER A 69 11.51 -5.45 2.90
N GLY A 70 10.74 -6.35 3.52
CA GLY A 70 9.58 -7.00 2.90
C GLY A 70 8.51 -6.04 2.35
N VAL A 71 8.34 -4.86 2.95
CA VAL A 71 7.31 -3.90 2.51
C VAL A 71 7.68 -3.27 1.15
N SER A 72 8.78 -2.53 1.10
CA SER A 72 9.20 -1.83 -0.13
C SER A 72 9.69 -2.77 -1.23
N SER A 73 10.28 -3.93 -0.89
CA SER A 73 10.66 -4.92 -1.91
C SER A 73 9.45 -5.55 -2.60
N SER A 74 8.35 -5.79 -1.88
CA SER A 74 7.09 -6.25 -2.48
C SER A 74 6.49 -5.20 -3.41
N ALA A 75 6.57 -3.91 -3.03
CA ALA A 75 6.14 -2.82 -3.89
C ALA A 75 7.01 -2.70 -5.15
N LYS A 76 8.35 -2.81 -5.04
CA LYS A 76 9.26 -2.86 -6.20
C LYS A 76 8.97 -4.05 -7.13
N PHE A 77 8.62 -5.21 -6.56
CA PHE A 77 8.19 -6.36 -7.35
C PHE A 77 6.95 -6.03 -8.18
N LEU A 78 5.97 -5.33 -7.62
CA LEU A 78 4.78 -4.90 -8.36
C LEU A 78 5.10 -3.80 -9.40
N GLU A 79 5.92 -2.82 -9.02
CA GLU A 79 6.36 -1.72 -9.91
C GLU A 79 7.00 -2.27 -11.19
N HIS A 80 7.76 -3.36 -11.10
CA HIS A 80 8.38 -4.02 -12.26
C HIS A 80 7.39 -4.35 -13.39
N PHE A 81 6.14 -4.70 -13.05
CA PHE A 81 5.10 -5.04 -14.02
C PHE A 81 4.24 -3.85 -14.47
N THR A 82 4.56 -2.64 -14.01
CA THR A 82 3.81 -1.42 -14.39
C THR A 82 4.31 -0.80 -15.67
N GLU A 83 5.43 -1.26 -16.22
CA GLU A 83 6.03 -0.75 -17.47
C GLU A 83 6.21 0.78 -17.50
N GLY A 84 6.34 1.42 -16.34
CA GLY A 84 6.53 2.87 -16.21
C GLY A 84 5.26 3.72 -16.31
N TYR A 85 4.07 3.11 -16.40
CA TYR A 85 2.82 3.86 -16.27
C TYR A 85 2.67 4.47 -14.87
N PRO A 86 2.00 5.63 -14.73
CA PRO A 86 1.64 6.19 -13.42
C PRO A 86 0.90 5.14 -12.59
N TRP A 87 1.47 4.80 -11.45
CA TRP A 87 1.04 3.67 -10.65
C TRP A 87 1.17 3.96 -9.16
N ALA A 88 0.17 3.50 -8.42
CA ALA A 88 0.20 3.47 -6.98
C ALA A 88 -0.30 2.12 -6.44
N HIS A 89 0.33 1.68 -5.36
CA HIS A 89 -0.09 0.53 -4.59
C HIS A 89 -0.44 0.92 -3.15
N LEU A 90 -1.53 0.34 -2.68
CA LEU A 90 -2.02 0.46 -1.31
C LEU A 90 -1.95 -0.93 -0.66
N ASP A 91 -1.03 -1.09 0.30
CA ASP A 91 -0.97 -2.29 1.15
C ASP A 91 -1.80 -2.06 2.41
N ILE A 92 -2.93 -2.79 2.48
CA ILE A 92 -3.98 -2.63 3.49
C ILE A 92 -4.06 -3.82 4.46
N ALA A 93 -3.02 -4.67 4.52
CA ALA A 93 -3.06 -5.91 5.29
C ALA A 93 -3.50 -5.73 6.75
N SER A 94 -3.08 -4.65 7.41
CA SER A 94 -3.47 -4.33 8.81
C SER A 94 -4.71 -3.44 8.96
N MET A 95 -5.33 -3.06 7.84
CA MET A 95 -6.52 -2.21 7.83
C MET A 95 -7.80 -2.98 7.47
N ALA A 96 -7.68 -4.11 6.77
CA ALA A 96 -8.83 -4.88 6.27
C ALA A 96 -9.70 -5.55 7.36
N TRP A 97 -9.14 -5.74 8.57
CA TRP A 97 -9.84 -6.39 9.69
C TRP A 97 -9.57 -5.67 11.02
N THR A 98 -10.59 -5.54 11.86
CA THR A 98 -10.46 -5.00 13.22
C THR A 98 -11.12 -5.92 14.26
N ASN A 99 -10.44 -6.13 15.38
CA ASN A 99 -10.99 -6.87 16.52
C ASN A 99 -11.78 -5.99 17.48
N ASN A 100 -11.74 -4.67 17.29
CA ASN A 100 -12.47 -3.70 18.09
C ASN A 100 -13.39 -2.89 17.18
N GLU A 101 -14.57 -2.55 17.68
CA GLU A 101 -15.37 -1.49 17.07
C GLU A 101 -14.62 -0.17 17.26
N ARG A 102 -14.37 0.55 16.15
CA ARG A 102 -13.70 1.85 16.20
C ARG A 102 -14.71 2.99 16.15
N ASP A 103 -15.70 2.85 15.28
CA ASP A 103 -16.75 3.83 15.01
C ASP A 103 -17.93 3.16 14.29
N ALA A 104 -19.00 3.92 14.05
CA ALA A 104 -20.23 3.45 13.40
C ALA A 104 -20.02 2.93 11.96
N THR A 105 -18.93 3.32 11.29
CA THR A 105 -18.56 2.88 9.94
C THR A 105 -17.56 1.73 9.95
N THR A 106 -16.97 1.41 11.11
CA THR A 106 -15.92 0.41 11.26
C THR A 106 -16.26 -0.54 12.43
N PRO A 107 -17.26 -1.42 12.25
CA PRO A 107 -17.64 -2.43 13.23
C PRO A 107 -16.53 -3.48 13.41
N ARG A 108 -16.62 -4.28 14.47
CA ARG A 108 -15.77 -5.46 14.66
C ARG A 108 -15.90 -6.40 13.45
N GLY A 109 -14.77 -6.80 12.87
CA GLY A 109 -14.71 -7.68 11.70
C GLY A 109 -14.05 -7.01 10.49
N SER A 110 -14.56 -7.31 9.30
CA SER A 110 -14.10 -6.72 8.04
C SER A 110 -14.45 -5.23 7.98
N THR A 111 -13.48 -4.39 7.69
CA THR A 111 -13.64 -2.93 7.74
C THR A 111 -14.12 -2.31 6.43
N GLY A 112 -13.94 -2.99 5.29
CA GLY A 112 -14.17 -2.39 3.97
C GLY A 112 -13.18 -1.26 3.63
N TYR A 113 -12.04 -1.19 4.33
CA TYR A 113 -11.05 -0.14 4.17
C TYR A 113 -10.62 0.03 2.70
N GLY A 114 -10.59 1.29 2.25
CA GLY A 114 -10.15 1.68 0.91
C GLY A 114 -11.32 2.01 -0.02
N VAL A 115 -12.56 1.58 0.29
CA VAL A 115 -13.73 1.87 -0.55
C VAL A 115 -14.03 3.37 -0.60
N ARG A 116 -14.05 4.05 0.56
CA ARG A 116 -14.27 5.50 0.61
C ARG A 116 -13.11 6.25 -0.02
N LEU A 117 -11.87 5.87 0.31
CA LEU A 117 -10.68 6.48 -0.28
C LEU A 117 -10.70 6.42 -1.81
N LEU A 118 -11.03 5.27 -2.39
CA LEU A 118 -11.06 5.11 -3.85
C LEU A 118 -12.25 5.83 -4.49
N THR A 119 -13.37 5.96 -3.77
CA THR A 119 -14.52 6.75 -4.24
C THR A 119 -14.16 8.23 -4.29
N ASP A 120 -13.63 8.78 -3.19
CA ASP A 120 -13.19 10.18 -3.12
C ASP A 120 -12.07 10.48 -4.13
N LEU A 121 -11.17 9.52 -4.36
CA LEU A 121 -10.12 9.65 -5.39
C LEU A 121 -10.71 9.74 -6.80
N ALA A 122 -11.76 8.96 -7.10
CA ALA A 122 -12.41 9.01 -8.40
C ALA A 122 -13.08 10.36 -8.67
N ASP A 123 -13.53 11.06 -7.62
CA ASP A 123 -14.13 12.40 -7.72
C ASP A 123 -13.09 13.54 -7.88
N ILE A 124 -11.79 13.26 -7.65
CA ILE A 124 -10.70 14.25 -7.85
C ILE A 124 -10.34 14.40 -9.33
N PHE A 125 -10.62 13.40 -10.17
CA PHE A 125 -10.31 13.37 -11.60
C PHE A 125 -11.54 13.72 -12.45
#